data_AF-L8M0K6-F1
#
_entry.id   AF-L8M0K6-F1
#
_cell.length_a   1.000
_cell.length_b   1.000
_cell.length_c   1.000
_cell.angle_alpha   90.00
_cell.angle_beta   90.00
_cell.angle_gamma   90.00
#
_symmetry.space_group_name_H-M   'P 1'
#
loop_
_entity.id
_entity.type
_entity.pdbx_description
1 polymer ?
#
loop_
_entity_poly.entity_id
_entity_poly.type
_entity_poly.pdbx_seq_one_letter_code
_entity_poly.pdbx_strand_id
1 'polypeptide(L)'
;MTPKALAEIIDDMSLWSEDWSQLLSPKPPKGTVSRWLSKESVIPRHYIKQIIKLNTLFQKELQKFLAEIPLIGIEKLYYVRYYDNQEFWEFSPSLHNCFLGCADFYNGFLNAITKKLQQQNISVFTVDFKRGKYVSWLKSNKFTHNQARLNEWAKFSYQPPMRLDKLPEDMRARAEEITAQHSTSATDHHFDIEDMEETVLERLKAIILRAKLKHLAEKRELAETP
;
A
#
# COMPACT_ATOMS: atom_id res chain seq x y z
N MET A 1 -29.75 -8.30 -6.18
CA MET A 1 -28.30 -8.53 -6.15
C MET A 1 -28.07 -9.79 -5.33
N THR A 2 -27.34 -10.76 -5.87
CA THR A 2 -26.97 -11.98 -5.14
C THR A 2 -25.74 -11.71 -4.28
N PRO A 3 -25.50 -12.47 -3.20
CA PRO A 3 -24.27 -12.33 -2.40
C PRO A 3 -22.99 -12.55 -3.22
N LYS A 4 -23.04 -13.40 -4.25
CA LYS A 4 -21.95 -13.57 -5.21
C LYS A 4 -21.64 -12.27 -5.97
N ALA A 5 -22.67 -11.62 -6.53
CA ALA A 5 -22.49 -10.34 -7.23
C ALA A 5 -22.03 -9.23 -6.28
N LEU A 6 -22.44 -9.26 -5.01
CA LEU A 6 -21.90 -8.34 -4.00
C LEU A 6 -20.41 -8.63 -3.74
N ALA A 7 -20.03 -9.90 -3.56
CA ALA A 7 -18.62 -10.28 -3.35
C ALA A 7 -17.72 -9.86 -4.51
N GLU A 8 -18.19 -10.01 -5.75
CA GLU A 8 -17.49 -9.54 -6.96
C GLU A 8 -17.25 -8.01 -6.91
N ILE A 9 -18.27 -7.22 -6.55
CA ILE A 9 -18.12 -5.76 -6.42
C ILE A 9 -17.13 -5.39 -5.30
N ILE A 10 -17.17 -6.10 -4.18
CA ILE A 10 -16.27 -5.85 -3.05
C ILE A 10 -14.82 -6.14 -3.45
N ASP A 11 -14.57 -7.23 -4.18
CA ASP A 11 -13.24 -7.58 -4.68
C ASP A 11 -12.75 -6.60 -5.76
N ASP A 12 -13.64 -6.21 -6.68
CA ASP A 12 -13.38 -5.21 -7.72
C ASP A 12 -12.93 -3.87 -7.14
N MET A 13 -13.62 -3.42 -6.08
CA MET A 13 -13.30 -2.18 -5.39
C MET A 13 -12.18 -2.34 -4.38
N SER A 14 -11.80 -3.59 -4.06
CA SER A 14 -10.76 -3.95 -3.10
C SER A 14 -10.91 -3.24 -1.74
N LEU A 15 -12.17 -3.13 -1.29
CA LEU A 15 -12.56 -2.53 -0.01
C LEU A 15 -12.90 -3.62 1.01
N TRP A 16 -12.58 -3.38 2.29
CA TRP A 16 -12.97 -4.32 3.35
C TRP A 16 -14.44 -4.15 3.70
N SER A 17 -15.07 -5.22 4.21
CA SER A 17 -16.51 -5.22 4.51
C SER A 17 -16.93 -4.15 5.55
N GLU A 18 -16.00 -3.70 6.40
CA GLU A 18 -16.25 -2.63 7.38
C GLU A 18 -16.30 -1.24 6.71
N ASP A 19 -15.47 -1.01 5.69
CA ASP A 19 -15.37 0.26 4.94
C ASP A 19 -16.67 0.58 4.19
N TRP A 20 -17.35 -0.46 3.69
CA TRP A 20 -18.65 -0.33 3.02
C TRP A 20 -19.72 0.29 3.92
N SER A 21 -19.64 0.09 5.24
CA SER A 21 -20.59 0.72 6.16
C SER A 21 -20.44 2.25 6.21
N GLN A 22 -19.27 2.79 5.89
CA GLN A 22 -19.02 4.24 5.85
C GLN A 22 -19.52 4.87 4.55
N LEU A 23 -19.62 4.09 3.47
CA LEU A 23 -19.97 4.58 2.13
C LEU A 23 -21.48 4.55 1.84
N LEU A 24 -22.26 3.89 2.68
CA LEU A 24 -23.68 3.66 2.48
C LEU A 24 -24.53 4.53 3.41
N SER A 25 -25.62 5.09 2.88
CA SER A 25 -26.55 5.93 3.63
C SER A 25 -28.01 5.41 3.55
N PRO A 26 -28.73 5.23 4.67
CA PRO A 26 -28.25 5.43 6.05
C PRO A 26 -27.14 4.44 6.41
N LYS A 27 -26.30 4.78 7.38
CA LYS A 27 -25.18 3.91 7.79
C LYS A 27 -25.72 2.55 8.28
N PRO A 28 -25.40 1.42 7.61
CA PRO A 28 -25.85 0.12 8.07
C PRO A 28 -25.15 -0.24 9.39
N PRO A 29 -25.78 -1.03 10.28
CA PRO A 29 -25.14 -1.51 11.50
C PRO A 29 -23.84 -2.28 11.20
N LYS A 30 -22.89 -2.28 12.14
CA LYS A 30 -21.63 -3.03 11.99
C LYS A 30 -21.90 -4.51 11.69
N GLY A 31 -21.15 -5.08 10.75
CA GLY A 31 -21.28 -6.48 10.33
C GLY A 31 -22.44 -6.78 9.37
N THR A 32 -23.30 -5.81 9.06
CA THR A 32 -24.45 -6.02 8.14
C THR A 32 -23.99 -6.43 6.74
N VAL A 33 -22.92 -5.81 6.23
CA VAL A 33 -22.35 -6.15 4.91
C VAL A 33 -21.83 -7.59 4.89
N SER A 34 -21.16 -8.02 5.97
CA SER A 34 -20.71 -9.41 6.12
C SER A 34 -21.88 -10.40 6.13
N ARG A 35 -22.99 -10.05 6.79
CA ARG A 35 -24.23 -10.86 6.78
C ARG A 35 -24.90 -10.91 5.41
N TRP A 36 -24.76 -9.86 4.60
CA TRP A 36 -25.21 -9.89 3.21
C TRP A 36 -24.37 -10.85 2.36
N LEU A 37 -23.06 -10.90 2.60
CA LEU A 37 -22.15 -11.83 1.92
C LEU A 37 -22.38 -13.29 2.33
N SER A 38 -22.64 -13.55 3.62
CA SER A 38 -22.86 -14.91 4.14
C SER A 38 -24.25 -15.48 3.88
N LYS A 39 -25.15 -14.75 3.18
CA LYS A 39 -26.57 -15.11 2.98
C LYS A 39 -27.42 -15.10 4.26
N GLU A 40 -26.89 -14.63 5.39
CA GLU A 40 -27.64 -14.48 6.64
C GLU A 40 -28.75 -13.42 6.54
N SER A 41 -28.63 -12.47 5.61
CA SER A 41 -29.67 -11.44 5.41
C SER A 41 -29.76 -10.97 3.95
N VAL A 42 -30.93 -10.46 3.57
CA VAL A 42 -31.18 -9.90 2.24
C VAL A 42 -30.71 -8.44 2.19
N ILE A 43 -30.03 -8.06 1.10
CA ILE A 43 -29.62 -6.68 0.86
C ILE A 43 -30.84 -5.81 0.52
N PRO A 44 -31.16 -4.76 1.28
CA PRO A 44 -32.24 -3.84 0.96
C PRO A 44 -32.04 -3.14 -0.40
N ARG A 45 -33.13 -2.91 -1.15
CA ARG A 45 -33.09 -2.36 -2.51
C ARG A 45 -32.39 -1.00 -2.62
N HIS A 46 -32.49 -0.14 -1.61
CA HIS A 46 -31.84 1.16 -1.62
C HIS A 46 -30.31 1.06 -1.46
N TYR A 47 -29.80 0.10 -0.68
CA TYR A 47 -28.37 -0.17 -0.61
C TYR A 47 -27.84 -0.78 -1.91
N ILE A 48 -28.61 -1.68 -2.54
CA ILE A 48 -28.24 -2.23 -3.87
C ILE A 48 -27.99 -1.09 -4.87
N LYS A 49 -28.90 -0.11 -4.94
CA LYS A 49 -28.73 1.05 -5.85
C LYS A 49 -27.47 1.86 -5.54
N GLN A 50 -27.15 2.06 -4.26
CA GLN A 50 -25.96 2.79 -3.84
C GLN A 50 -24.67 2.03 -4.16
N ILE A 51 -24.61 0.75 -3.84
CA ILE A 51 -23.46 -0.13 -4.13
C ILE A 51 -23.17 -0.14 -5.63
N ILE A 52 -24.19 -0.30 -6.47
CA ILE A 52 -24.01 -0.26 -7.93
C ILE A 52 -23.49 1.11 -8.38
N LYS A 53 -24.08 2.21 -7.88
CA LYS A 53 -23.65 3.57 -8.23
C LYS A 53 -22.19 3.83 -7.82
N LEU A 54 -21.80 3.40 -6.62
CA LEU A 54 -20.42 3.51 -6.12
C LEU A 54 -19.46 2.71 -6.98
N ASN A 55 -19.79 1.46 -7.31
CA ASN A 55 -18.95 0.63 -8.17
C ASN A 55 -18.81 1.24 -9.57
N THR A 56 -19.90 1.74 -10.16
CA THR A 56 -19.84 2.40 -11.48
C THR A 56 -18.95 3.64 -11.45
N LEU A 57 -19.06 4.47 -10.42
CA LEU A 57 -18.18 5.64 -10.24
C LEU A 57 -16.72 5.18 -10.09
N PHE A 58 -16.47 4.20 -9.23
CA PHE A 58 -15.14 3.64 -8.97
C PHE A 58 -14.48 3.11 -10.25
N GLN A 59 -15.19 2.28 -11.03
CA GLN A 59 -14.65 1.73 -12.27
C GLN A 59 -14.37 2.82 -13.31
N LYS A 60 -15.20 3.86 -13.37
CA LYS A 60 -14.98 5.00 -14.28
C LYS A 60 -13.72 5.78 -13.90
N GLU A 61 -13.56 6.13 -12.63
CA GLU A 61 -12.35 6.81 -12.17
C GLU A 61 -11.11 5.93 -12.34
N LEU A 62 -11.24 4.61 -12.15
CA LEU A 62 -10.14 3.65 -12.30
C LEU A 62 -9.67 3.56 -13.75
N GLN A 63 -10.60 3.49 -14.69
CA GLN A 63 -10.28 3.52 -16.12
C GLN A 63 -9.62 4.84 -16.54
N LYS A 64 -10.18 5.96 -16.08
CA LYS A 64 -9.61 7.29 -16.37
C LYS A 64 -8.18 7.39 -15.85
N PHE A 65 -7.95 6.99 -14.60
CA PHE A 65 -6.63 7.05 -13.98
C PHE A 65 -5.62 6.14 -14.69
N LEU A 66 -5.99 4.90 -15.01
CA LEU A 66 -5.10 3.98 -15.73
C LEU A 66 -4.73 4.49 -17.12
N ALA A 67 -5.62 5.22 -17.80
CA ALA A 67 -5.33 5.84 -19.09
C ALA A 67 -4.36 7.04 -18.98
N GLU A 68 -4.30 7.70 -17.82
CA GLU A 68 -3.40 8.83 -17.56
C GLU A 68 -1.98 8.39 -17.17
N ILE A 69 -1.79 7.13 -16.79
CA ILE A 69 -0.46 6.60 -16.46
C ILE A 69 0.35 6.41 -17.76
N PRO A 70 1.50 7.09 -17.92
CA PRO A 70 2.35 6.87 -19.07
C PRO A 70 3.02 5.49 -18.93
N LEU A 71 2.48 4.48 -19.62
CA LEU A 71 2.96 3.10 -19.54
C LEU A 71 4.34 2.90 -20.17
N ILE A 72 4.83 3.86 -20.96
CA ILE A 72 6.13 3.76 -21.64
C ILE A 72 7.26 4.09 -20.66
N GLY A 73 8.10 3.11 -20.36
CA GLY A 73 9.32 3.29 -19.57
C GLY A 73 9.11 3.37 -18.05
N ILE A 74 7.88 3.13 -17.56
CA ILE A 74 7.58 3.08 -16.13
C ILE A 74 7.47 1.62 -15.67
N GLU A 75 8.41 1.20 -14.84
CA GLU A 75 8.36 -0.11 -14.17
C GLU A 75 7.82 -0.03 -12.74
N LYS A 76 7.85 1.17 -12.13
CA LYS A 76 7.57 1.38 -10.71
C LYS A 76 6.78 2.65 -10.46
N LEU A 77 5.66 2.53 -9.74
CA LEU A 77 4.83 3.63 -9.28
C LEU A 77 4.81 3.66 -7.76
N TYR A 78 4.71 4.85 -7.18
CA TYR A 78 4.71 5.07 -5.74
C TYR A 78 3.52 5.95 -5.37
N TYR A 79 2.67 5.46 -4.48
CA TYR A 79 1.50 6.16 -4.00
C TYR A 79 1.51 6.25 -2.48
N VAL A 80 0.83 7.25 -1.95
CA VAL A 80 0.63 7.43 -0.51
C VAL A 80 -0.66 6.70 -0.12
N ARG A 81 -0.66 5.96 1.01
CA ARG A 81 -1.85 5.37 1.63
C ARG A 81 -2.24 6.21 2.86
N TYR A 82 -3.54 6.44 3.07
CA TYR A 82 -4.04 7.23 4.21
C TYR A 82 -4.83 6.34 5.17
N TYR A 83 -4.63 6.47 6.49
CA TYR A 83 -5.45 5.77 7.48
C TYR A 83 -6.53 6.65 8.10
N ASP A 84 -6.45 7.95 7.86
CA ASP A 84 -7.34 8.94 8.42
C ASP A 84 -7.98 9.75 7.30
N ASN A 85 -9.30 9.86 7.34
CA ASN A 85 -10.06 10.71 6.43
C ASN A 85 -9.62 12.17 6.56
N GLN A 86 -9.31 12.65 7.78
CA GLN A 86 -8.89 14.04 7.93
C GLN A 86 -7.55 14.32 7.25
N GLU A 87 -6.58 13.42 7.35
CA GLU A 87 -5.31 13.54 6.62
C GLU A 87 -5.50 13.46 5.11
N PHE A 88 -6.32 12.53 4.62
CA PHE A 88 -6.69 12.48 3.20
C PHE A 88 -7.36 13.78 2.75
N TRP A 89 -8.23 14.35 3.59
CA TRP A 89 -8.89 15.63 3.34
C TRP A 89 -7.87 16.77 3.24
N GLU A 90 -6.94 16.85 4.17
CA GLU A 90 -5.97 17.95 4.23
C GLU A 90 -4.94 17.89 3.09
N PHE A 91 -4.45 16.69 2.74
CA PHE A 91 -3.30 16.52 1.86
C PHE A 91 -3.63 16.04 0.45
N SER A 92 -4.87 15.64 0.15
CA SER A 92 -5.26 15.25 -1.22
C SER A 92 -6.51 15.96 -1.72
N PRO A 93 -6.58 17.30 -1.67
CA PRO A 93 -7.78 18.06 -2.05
C PRO A 93 -8.27 17.83 -3.48
N SER A 94 -7.36 17.59 -4.43
CA SER A 94 -7.73 17.27 -5.80
C SER A 94 -8.44 15.91 -5.95
N LEU A 95 -8.36 15.04 -4.95
CA LEU A 95 -8.86 13.68 -5.00
C LEU A 95 -10.20 13.50 -4.24
N HIS A 96 -10.66 14.50 -3.49
CA HIS A 96 -11.87 14.39 -2.66
C HIS A 96 -13.10 14.04 -3.45
N ASN A 97 -13.33 14.69 -4.58
CA ASN A 97 -14.50 14.46 -5.41
C ASN A 97 -14.49 13.06 -6.03
N CYS A 98 -13.30 12.54 -6.37
CA CYS A 98 -13.14 11.21 -6.95
C CYS A 98 -13.38 10.10 -5.92
N PHE A 99 -12.99 10.33 -4.66
CA PHE A 99 -13.03 9.31 -3.61
C PHE A 99 -13.97 9.63 -2.44
N LEU A 100 -14.91 10.55 -2.66
CA LEU A 100 -15.91 10.98 -1.69
C LEU A 100 -15.33 11.45 -0.34
N GLY A 101 -14.09 11.94 -0.35
CA GLY A 101 -13.39 12.31 0.88
C GLY A 101 -13.08 11.14 1.83
N CYS A 102 -13.08 9.90 1.32
CA CYS A 102 -12.91 8.69 2.10
C CYS A 102 -11.54 8.05 1.80
N ALA A 103 -10.68 7.99 2.81
CA ALA A 103 -9.37 7.36 2.75
C ALA A 103 -9.47 5.88 2.39
N ASP A 104 -10.43 5.15 2.97
CA ASP A 104 -10.63 3.73 2.67
C ASP A 104 -11.02 3.52 1.19
N PHE A 105 -11.89 4.39 0.66
CA PHE A 105 -12.29 4.34 -0.75
C PHE A 105 -11.09 4.58 -1.68
N TYR A 106 -10.23 5.53 -1.33
CA TYR A 106 -8.97 5.77 -2.03
C TYR A 106 -7.97 4.61 -1.88
N ASN A 107 -7.86 3.99 -0.72
CA ASN A 107 -6.96 2.85 -0.50
C ASN A 107 -7.42 1.62 -1.29
N GLY A 108 -8.73 1.34 -1.33
CA GLY A 108 -9.29 0.31 -2.21
C GLY A 108 -9.00 0.59 -3.68
N PHE A 109 -9.05 1.86 -4.07
CA PHE A 109 -8.65 2.29 -5.41
C PHE A 109 -7.17 2.00 -5.73
N LEU A 110 -6.26 2.30 -4.80
CA LEU A 110 -4.83 1.96 -4.96
C LEU A 110 -4.60 0.43 -5.06
N ASN A 111 -5.34 -0.36 -4.30
CA ASN A 111 -5.29 -1.82 -4.40
C ASN A 111 -5.77 -2.31 -5.77
N ALA A 112 -6.87 -1.76 -6.29
CA ALA A 112 -7.39 -2.09 -7.61
C ALA A 112 -6.42 -1.70 -8.74
N ILE A 113 -5.76 -0.54 -8.64
CA ILE A 113 -4.68 -0.13 -9.54
C ILE A 113 -3.54 -1.14 -9.49
N THR A 114 -3.10 -1.51 -8.29
CA THR A 114 -2.01 -2.45 -8.08
C THR A 114 -2.29 -3.78 -8.77
N LYS A 115 -3.49 -4.36 -8.55
CA LYS A 115 -3.92 -5.60 -9.23
C LYS A 115 -3.87 -5.48 -10.76
N LYS A 116 -4.38 -4.37 -11.33
CA LYS A 116 -4.42 -4.17 -12.79
C LYS A 116 -3.05 -3.91 -13.42
N LEU A 117 -2.18 -3.17 -12.74
CA LEU A 117 -0.85 -2.83 -13.26
C LEU A 117 0.17 -3.96 -13.07
N GLN A 118 0.00 -4.81 -12.06
CA GLN A 118 0.79 -6.04 -11.93
C GLN A 118 0.64 -6.96 -13.15
N GLN A 119 -0.56 -7.04 -13.74
CA GLN A 119 -0.79 -7.79 -14.99
C GLN A 119 0.00 -7.24 -16.19
N GLN A 120 0.45 -5.98 -16.11
CA GLN A 120 1.26 -5.30 -17.13
C GLN A 120 2.74 -5.23 -16.74
N ASN A 121 3.19 -6.01 -15.74
CA ASN A 121 4.55 -5.99 -15.17
C ASN A 121 4.97 -4.63 -14.56
N ILE A 122 4.01 -3.79 -14.19
CA ILE A 122 4.29 -2.53 -13.49
C ILE A 122 4.10 -2.75 -11.99
N SER A 123 5.16 -2.50 -11.23
CA SER A 123 5.13 -2.62 -9.77
C SER A 123 4.54 -1.34 -9.17
N VAL A 124 3.49 -1.49 -8.38
CA VAL A 124 2.90 -0.40 -7.62
C VAL A 124 3.27 -0.57 -6.15
N PHE A 125 3.85 0.47 -5.57
CA PHE A 125 4.24 0.51 -4.17
C PHE A 125 3.42 1.57 -3.45
N THR A 126 2.87 1.21 -2.30
CA THR A 126 2.16 2.13 -1.42
C THR A 126 3.02 2.42 -0.20
N VAL A 127 3.00 3.67 0.27
CA VAL A 127 3.72 4.11 1.48
C VAL A 127 2.74 4.78 2.41
N ASP A 128 2.82 4.45 3.70
CA ASP A 128 1.92 4.98 4.70
C ASP A 128 2.18 6.46 4.93
N PHE A 129 1.12 7.26 4.84
CA PHE A 129 1.22 8.68 5.12
C PHE A 129 1.58 8.88 6.59
N LYS A 130 2.65 9.65 6.82
CA LYS A 130 3.06 10.10 8.15
C LYS A 130 3.22 11.61 8.09
N ARG A 131 2.19 12.35 8.53
CA ARG A 131 2.14 13.82 8.48
C ARG A 131 3.44 14.48 8.93
N GLY A 132 3.97 14.09 10.09
CA GLY A 132 5.20 14.66 10.64
C GLY A 132 6.42 14.47 9.73
N LYS A 133 6.57 13.29 9.09
CA LYS A 133 7.66 13.00 8.16
C LYS A 133 7.49 13.78 6.85
N TYR A 134 6.26 13.83 6.31
CA TYR A 134 5.98 14.57 5.07
C TYR A 134 6.19 16.09 5.22
N VAL A 135 5.64 16.69 6.28
CA VAL A 135 5.80 18.14 6.54
C VAL A 135 7.27 18.51 6.78
N SER A 136 8.00 17.68 7.53
CA SER A 136 9.45 17.86 7.71
C SER A 136 10.21 17.78 6.40
N TRP A 137 9.86 16.81 5.54
CA TRP A 137 10.46 16.66 4.21
C TRP A 137 10.18 17.87 3.30
N LEU A 138 8.95 18.38 3.28
CA LEU A 138 8.61 19.62 2.55
C LEU A 138 9.45 20.80 3.03
N LYS A 139 9.55 20.99 4.35
CA LYS A 139 10.33 22.09 4.95
C LYS A 139 11.82 22.00 4.60
N SER A 140 12.42 20.83 4.76
CA SER A 140 13.85 20.60 4.46
C SER A 140 14.19 20.87 3.00
N ASN A 141 13.26 20.57 2.08
CA ASN A 141 13.46 20.77 0.64
C ASN A 141 12.87 22.09 0.11
N LYS A 142 12.31 22.94 0.98
CA LYS A 142 11.64 24.20 0.61
C LYS A 142 10.54 24.01 -0.44
N PHE A 143 9.80 22.90 -0.34
CA PHE A 143 8.70 22.58 -1.24
C PHE A 143 7.35 23.06 -0.70
N THR A 144 6.47 23.44 -1.62
CA THR A 144 5.04 23.64 -1.35
C THR A 144 4.28 22.33 -1.57
N HIS A 145 3.33 22.04 -0.69
CA HIS A 145 2.47 20.87 -0.79
C HIS A 145 1.69 20.84 -2.12
N ASN A 146 1.71 19.69 -2.79
CA ASN A 146 0.81 19.30 -3.89
C ASN A 146 0.89 17.77 -4.13
N GLN A 147 0.03 17.24 -5.00
CA GLN A 147 -0.03 15.80 -5.29
C GLN A 147 1.26 15.26 -5.90
N ALA A 148 1.94 16.02 -6.77
CA ALA A 148 3.21 15.56 -7.36
C ALA A 148 4.30 15.40 -6.28
N ARG A 149 4.36 16.32 -5.32
CA ARG A 149 5.29 16.24 -4.19
C ARG A 149 4.92 15.12 -3.22
N LEU A 150 3.64 14.77 -3.06
CA LEU A 150 3.25 13.57 -2.33
C LEU A 150 3.78 12.30 -2.99
N ASN A 151 3.65 12.18 -4.32
CA ASN A 151 4.15 11.02 -5.05
C ASN A 151 5.69 10.93 -5.00
N GLU A 152 6.38 12.07 -5.10
CA GLU A 152 7.85 12.13 -4.91
C GLU A 152 8.26 11.74 -3.48
N TRP A 153 7.52 12.21 -2.48
CA TRP A 153 7.76 11.82 -1.09
C TRP A 153 7.51 10.33 -0.87
N ALA A 154 6.46 9.76 -1.46
CA ALA A 154 6.21 8.32 -1.41
C ALA A 154 7.38 7.54 -2.01
N LYS A 155 7.88 7.97 -3.17
CA LYS A 155 9.08 7.39 -3.79
C LYS A 155 10.33 7.50 -2.91
N PHE A 156 10.54 8.65 -2.27
CA PHE A 156 11.67 8.88 -1.37
C PHE A 156 11.57 8.04 -0.09
N SER A 157 10.36 7.92 0.45
CA SER A 157 10.08 7.27 1.73
C SER A 157 9.94 5.76 1.61
N TYR A 158 9.65 5.26 0.40
CA TYR A 158 9.57 3.83 0.15
C TYR A 158 10.90 3.16 0.46
N GLN A 159 10.90 2.34 1.51
CA GLN A 159 11.97 1.43 1.81
C GLN A 159 11.50 0.04 1.37
N PRO A 160 12.14 -0.59 0.38
CA PRO A 160 11.75 -1.94 -0.01
C PRO A 160 11.88 -2.88 1.19
N PRO A 161 10.94 -3.81 1.38
CA PRO A 161 10.95 -4.70 2.53
C PRO A 161 12.29 -5.45 2.59
N MET A 162 12.77 -5.61 3.82
CA MET A 162 14.06 -6.22 4.04
C MET A 162 13.97 -7.72 3.74
N ARG A 163 14.64 -8.13 2.66
CA ARG A 163 14.67 -9.52 2.20
C ARG A 163 15.85 -10.26 2.82
N LEU A 164 15.63 -10.89 3.98
CA LEU A 164 16.66 -11.69 4.66
C LEU A 164 16.98 -12.98 3.92
N ASP A 165 16.05 -13.48 3.09
CA ASP A 165 16.22 -14.66 2.23
C ASP A 165 17.37 -14.54 1.23
N LYS A 166 17.81 -13.31 0.92
CA LYS A 166 18.92 -13.03 0.02
C LYS A 166 20.26 -12.88 0.72
N LEU A 167 20.31 -13.05 2.04
CA LEU A 167 21.55 -12.98 2.81
C LEU A 167 22.26 -14.35 2.83
N PRO A 168 23.61 -14.36 2.87
CA PRO A 168 24.37 -15.54 3.24
C PRO A 168 23.86 -16.13 4.57
N GLU A 169 23.89 -17.45 4.69
CA GLU A 169 23.24 -18.19 5.78
C GLU A 169 23.68 -17.74 7.18
N ASP A 170 24.96 -17.42 7.36
CA ASP A 170 25.55 -16.90 8.60
C ASP A 170 25.02 -15.51 8.98
N MET A 171 24.80 -14.66 7.98
CA MET A 171 24.25 -13.31 8.17
C MET A 171 22.73 -13.31 8.28
N ARG A 172 22.06 -14.24 7.60
CA ARG A 172 20.62 -14.47 7.70
C ARG A 172 20.25 -14.91 9.12
N ALA A 173 20.92 -15.93 9.65
CA ALA A 173 20.67 -16.43 11.02
C ALA A 173 20.82 -15.32 12.07
N ARG A 174 21.82 -14.45 11.91
CA ARG A 174 22.03 -13.31 12.82
C ARG A 174 21.00 -12.20 12.66
N ALA A 175 20.53 -11.95 11.45
CA ALA A 175 19.45 -11.00 11.19
C ALA A 175 18.11 -11.51 11.71
N GLU A 176 17.84 -12.81 11.56
CA GLU A 176 16.68 -13.53 12.10
C GLU A 176 16.69 -13.55 13.63
N GLU A 177 17.85 -13.74 14.27
CA GLU A 177 17.99 -13.66 15.73
C GLU A 177 17.67 -12.25 16.26
N ILE A 178 18.18 -11.20 15.60
CA ILE A 178 17.90 -9.81 15.97
C ILE A 178 16.41 -9.47 15.75
N THR A 179 15.79 -9.97 14.69
CA THR A 179 14.37 -9.71 14.42
C THR A 179 13.45 -10.50 15.36
N ALA A 180 13.77 -11.76 15.67
CA ALA A 180 13.00 -12.59 16.61
C ALA A 180 13.01 -12.04 18.05
N GLN A 181 14.06 -11.33 18.44
CA GLN A 181 14.14 -10.67 19.75
C GLN A 181 13.24 -9.42 19.87
N HIS A 182 12.77 -8.87 18.74
CA HIS A 182 12.10 -7.57 18.69
C HIS A 182 10.77 -7.57 17.91
N SER A 183 10.37 -8.70 17.30
CA SER A 183 9.10 -8.87 16.57
C SER A 183 8.24 -9.93 17.25
N THR A 184 6.96 -9.61 17.50
CA THR A 184 5.93 -10.58 17.95
C THR A 184 5.42 -11.50 16.84
N SER A 185 5.88 -11.30 15.59
CA SER A 185 5.43 -12.01 14.39
C SER A 185 6.65 -12.61 13.67
N ALA A 186 6.98 -13.86 13.98
CA ALA A 186 8.19 -14.55 13.53
C ALA A 186 7.98 -15.50 12.34
N THR A 187 6.85 -15.42 11.62
CA THR A 187 6.48 -16.43 10.61
C THR A 187 6.71 -16.01 9.16
N ASP A 188 6.97 -14.74 8.87
CA ASP A 188 7.28 -14.28 7.51
C ASP A 188 8.71 -13.73 7.43
N HIS A 189 9.54 -14.26 6.52
CA HIS A 189 10.90 -13.76 6.24
C HIS A 189 10.91 -12.38 5.52
N HIS A 190 9.78 -11.67 5.56
CA HIS A 190 9.55 -10.36 4.99
C HIS A 190 9.12 -9.43 6.12
N PHE A 191 10.05 -8.61 6.58
CA PHE A 191 9.81 -7.71 7.70
C PHE A 191 9.40 -6.33 7.18
N ASP A 192 8.30 -5.82 7.73
CA ASP A 192 7.90 -4.44 7.51
C ASP A 192 8.83 -3.53 8.30
N ILE A 193 9.68 -2.78 7.59
CA ILE A 193 10.74 -1.95 8.18
C ILE A 193 10.15 -0.80 9.01
N GLU A 194 8.91 -0.40 8.72
CA GLU A 194 8.29 0.79 9.30
C GLU A 194 7.97 0.67 10.79
N ASP A 195 7.79 -0.55 11.31
CA ASP A 195 7.46 -0.82 12.71
C ASP A 195 8.70 -1.15 13.56
N MET A 196 9.89 -1.18 12.96
CA MET A 196 11.13 -1.51 13.67
C MET A 196 11.72 -0.30 14.36
N GLU A 197 12.19 -0.49 15.61
CA GLU A 197 13.02 0.51 16.27
C GLU A 197 14.22 0.89 15.41
N GLU A 198 14.52 2.19 15.34
CA GLU A 198 15.55 2.74 14.46
C GLU A 198 16.93 2.12 14.71
N THR A 199 17.24 1.79 15.97
CA THR A 199 18.46 1.10 16.38
C THR A 199 18.57 -0.32 15.82
N VAL A 200 17.45 -1.06 15.76
CA VAL A 200 17.39 -2.40 15.18
C VAL A 200 17.55 -2.32 13.66
N LEU A 201 16.90 -1.32 13.04
CA LEU A 201 17.01 -1.07 11.62
C LEU A 201 18.45 -0.73 11.19
N GLU A 202 19.17 0.08 11.96
CA GLU A 202 20.58 0.38 11.69
C GLU A 202 21.47 -0.86 11.80
N ARG A 203 21.26 -1.70 12.82
CA ARG A 203 22.00 -2.96 13.00
C ARG A 203 21.78 -3.90 11.82
N LEU A 204 20.53 -4.05 11.37
CA LEU A 204 20.22 -4.88 10.21
C LEU A 204 20.79 -4.31 8.91
N LYS A 205 20.68 -2.98 8.69
CA LYS A 205 21.31 -2.31 7.53
C LYS A 205 22.82 -2.56 7.49
N ALA A 206 23.49 -2.53 8.64
CA ALA A 206 24.92 -2.83 8.73
C ALA A 206 25.26 -4.28 8.36
N ILE A 207 24.45 -5.26 8.79
CA ILE A 207 24.60 -6.68 8.41
C ILE A 207 24.45 -6.85 6.90
N ILE A 208 23.40 -6.27 6.32
CA ILE A 208 23.14 -6.34 4.87
C ILE A 208 24.27 -5.69 4.08
N LEU A 209 24.75 -4.54 4.54
CA LEU A 209 25.85 -3.84 3.90
C LEU A 209 27.12 -4.71 3.89
N ARG A 210 27.44 -5.36 5.01
CA ARG A 210 28.57 -6.31 5.10
C ARG A 210 28.40 -7.50 4.16
N ALA A 211 27.18 -8.06 4.05
CA ALA A 211 26.89 -9.14 3.11
C ALA A 211 27.16 -8.72 1.65
N LYS A 212 26.70 -7.52 1.27
CA LYS A 212 26.91 -6.98 -0.07
C LYS A 212 28.39 -6.76 -0.37
N LEU A 213 29.15 -6.22 0.59
CA LEU A 213 30.58 -5.99 0.44
C LEU A 213 31.36 -7.30 0.32
N LYS A 214 31.02 -8.32 1.12
CA LYS A 214 31.61 -9.67 1.04
C LYS A 214 31.40 -10.29 -0.34
N HIS A 215 30.16 -10.29 -0.83
CA HIS A 215 29.83 -10.82 -2.16
C HIS A 215 30.50 -10.03 -3.30
N LEU A 216 30.69 -8.71 -3.16
CA LEU A 216 31.45 -7.91 -4.12
C LEU A 216 32.94 -8.25 -4.11
N ALA A 217 33.53 -8.54 -2.96
CA ALA A 217 34.92 -8.96 -2.83
C ALA A 217 35.14 -10.35 -3.44
N GLU A 218 34.29 -11.32 -3.11
CA GLU A 218 34.32 -12.68 -3.68
C GLU A 218 34.20 -12.67 -5.21
N LYS A 219 33.36 -11.79 -5.77
CA LYS A 219 33.25 -11.60 -7.23
C LYS A 219 34.48 -10.96 -7.87
N ARG A 220 35.23 -10.13 -7.13
CA ARG A 220 36.48 -9.54 -7.63
C ARG A 220 37.60 -10.56 -7.61
N GLU A 221 37.72 -11.36 -6.56
CA GLU A 221 38.69 -12.46 -6.49
C GLU A 221 38.47 -13.48 -7.62
N LEU A 222 37.21 -13.82 -7.92
CA LEU A 222 36.85 -14.70 -9.05
C LEU A 222 37.16 -14.09 -10.44
N ALA A 223 37.22 -12.77 -10.55
CA ALA A 223 37.56 -12.07 -11.80
C ALA A 223 39.08 -11.83 -11.95
N GLU A 224 39.84 -11.97 -10.85
CA GLU A 224 41.30 -11.78 -10.80
C GLU A 224 42.08 -13.11 -10.78
N THR A 225 41.40 -14.26 -10.66
CA THR A 225 41.98 -15.57 -11.01
C THR A 225 42.01 -15.75 -12.54
N PRO A 226 43.20 -15.91 -13.16
CA PRO A 226 43.34 -16.13 -14.61
C PRO A 226 42.76 -17.47 -15.09
#